data_AF-A0A9W9YNG6-F1
#
_entry.id   AF-A0A9W9YNG6-F1
#
_cell.length_a   1.000
_cell.length_b   1.000
_cell.length_c   1.000
_cell.angle_alpha   90.00
_cell.angle_beta   90.00
_cell.angle_gamma   90.00
#
_symmetry.space_group_name_H-M   'P 1'
#
loop_
_entity.id
_entity.type
_entity.pdbx_description
1 polymer ?
#
loop_
_entity_poly.entity_id
_entity_poly.type
_entity_poly.pdbx_seq_one_letter_code
_entity_poly.pdbx_strand_id
1 'polypeptide(L)'
;MSSFVESKMANLVNSQGAEYVEYNKRQLSRIYPAGGRVDSSNYNPQNAWNAGCQIVALNYQTDSEPMHVNQGKFRTNGRAGYILKPAILRDPSVKFNPLSKTEIPGVEKVAISIKVMSGQQLPKPAGGTKGEGFIME
;
A
#
# COMPACT_ATOMS: atom_id res chain seq x y z
N MET A 1 -1.04 19.94 7.42
CA MET A 1 -1.50 18.83 6.55
C MET A 1 -1.47 19.29 5.11
N SER A 2 -0.92 18.48 4.21
CA SER A 2 -0.79 18.80 2.78
C SER A 2 -1.40 17.70 1.91
N SER A 3 -1.86 18.06 0.71
CA SER A 3 -2.40 17.11 -0.29
C SER A 3 -1.50 17.04 -1.52
N PHE A 4 -1.28 15.83 -2.04
CA PHE A 4 -0.45 15.58 -3.21
C PHE A 4 -1.15 14.60 -4.15
N VAL A 5 -1.10 14.90 -5.45
CA VAL A 5 -1.47 13.93 -6.49
C VAL A 5 -0.47 12.77 -6.49
N GLU A 6 -0.92 11.55 -6.83
CA GLU A 6 -0.09 10.33 -6.87
C GLU A 6 1.24 10.51 -7.62
N SER A 7 1.27 11.27 -8.72
CA SER A 7 2.47 11.51 -9.51
C SER A 7 3.47 12.42 -8.78
N LYS A 8 2.97 13.43 -8.05
CA LYS A 8 3.81 14.30 -7.22
C LYS A 8 4.38 13.53 -6.03
N MET A 9 3.57 12.67 -5.42
CA MET A 9 4.02 11.75 -4.37
C MET A 9 5.13 10.83 -4.88
N ALA A 10 4.94 10.19 -6.04
CA ALA A 10 5.96 9.34 -6.64
C ALA A 10 7.27 10.10 -6.91
N ASN A 11 7.18 11.32 -7.43
CA ASN A 11 8.36 12.18 -7.64
C ASN A 11 9.06 12.55 -6.33
N LEU A 12 8.33 12.82 -5.24
CA LEU A 12 8.91 13.08 -3.93
C LEU A 12 9.62 11.84 -3.38
N VAL A 13 9.02 10.66 -3.51
CA VAL A 13 9.64 9.39 -3.11
C VAL A 13 10.93 9.13 -3.88
N ASN A 14 10.93 9.37 -5.19
CA ASN A 14 12.09 9.13 -6.05
C ASN A 14 13.22 10.14 -5.83
N SER A 15 12.91 11.42 -5.63
CA SER A 15 13.93 12.48 -5.51
C SER A 15 14.38 12.76 -4.08
N GLN A 16 13.47 12.61 -3.10
CA GLN A 16 13.62 13.10 -1.72
C GLN A 16 12.97 12.11 -0.73
N GLY A 17 13.09 10.80 -0.99
CA GLY A 17 12.35 9.77 -0.25
C GLY A 17 12.56 9.80 1.27
N ALA A 18 13.80 10.03 1.72
CA ALA A 18 14.10 10.09 3.16
C ALA A 18 13.51 11.34 3.82
N GLU A 19 13.68 12.50 3.18
CA GLU A 19 13.14 13.78 3.63
C GLU A 19 11.61 13.74 3.67
N TYR A 20 10.98 13.06 2.69
CA TYR A 20 9.53 12.89 2.66
C TYR A 20 9.03 11.95 3.76
N VAL A 21 9.77 10.90 4.10
CA VAL A 21 9.50 10.07 5.29
C VAL A 21 9.61 10.91 6.58
N GLU A 22 10.65 11.73 6.73
CA GLU A 22 10.81 12.63 7.89
C GLU A 22 9.64 13.61 8.01
N TYR A 23 9.21 14.19 6.89
CA TYR A 23 8.02 15.04 6.84
C TYR A 23 6.79 14.29 7.37
N ASN A 24 6.58 13.05 6.91
CA ASN A 24 5.44 12.22 7.32
C ASN A 24 5.53 11.66 8.75
N LYS A 25 6.65 11.81 9.46
CA LYS A 25 6.72 11.55 10.92
C LYS A 25 6.01 12.63 11.72
N ARG A 26 5.98 13.86 11.22
CA ARG A 26 5.51 15.05 11.95
C ARG A 26 4.24 15.67 11.37
N GLN A 27 3.96 15.44 10.09
CA GLN A 27 2.82 16.01 9.36
C GLN A 27 1.99 14.93 8.69
N LEU A 28 0.70 15.22 8.50
CA LEU A 28 -0.20 14.38 7.71
C LEU A 28 -0.11 14.73 6.23
N SER A 29 0.12 13.71 5.40
CA SER A 29 0.00 13.77 3.94
C SER A 29 -1.26 13.06 3.46
N ARG A 30 -2.03 13.75 2.63
CA ARG A 30 -3.12 13.16 1.84
C ARG A 30 -2.66 12.92 0.41
N ILE A 31 -2.74 11.68 -0.05
CA ILE A 31 -2.48 11.30 -1.44
C ILE A 31 -3.81 11.04 -2.13
N TYR A 32 -3.98 11.51 -3.36
CA TYR A 32 -5.19 11.28 -4.13
C TYR A 32 -4.90 10.93 -5.59
N PRO A 33 -5.84 10.24 -6.27
CA PRO A 33 -5.65 9.78 -7.64
C PRO A 33 -5.40 10.95 -8.61
N ALA A 34 -4.62 10.71 -9.67
CA ALA A 34 -4.41 11.70 -10.73
C ALA A 34 -5.73 12.05 -11.44
N GLY A 35 -5.89 13.31 -11.83
CA GLY A 35 -7.09 13.78 -12.55
C GLY A 35 -7.34 13.08 -13.90
N GLY A 36 -6.28 12.50 -14.51
CA GLY A 36 -6.41 11.67 -15.71
C GLY A 36 -7.13 10.34 -15.51
N ARG A 37 -7.35 9.91 -14.26
CA ARG A 37 -8.12 8.71 -13.91
C ARG A 37 -9.62 8.99 -13.91
N VAL A 38 -10.12 9.44 -15.05
CA VAL A 38 -11.54 9.80 -15.27
C VAL A 38 -12.47 8.59 -15.13
N ASP A 39 -11.93 7.39 -15.30
CA ASP A 39 -12.58 6.10 -15.09
C ASP A 39 -12.66 5.68 -13.61
N SER A 40 -12.21 6.53 -12.68
CA SER A 40 -12.08 6.23 -11.26
C SER A 40 -11.15 5.05 -10.94
N SER A 41 -10.19 4.72 -11.82
CA SER A 41 -9.14 3.75 -11.50
C SER A 41 -8.32 4.17 -10.27
N ASN A 42 -7.67 3.21 -9.62
CA ASN A 42 -6.86 3.43 -8.42
C ASN A 42 -5.36 3.23 -8.71
N TYR A 43 -4.51 3.98 -7.99
CA TYR A 43 -3.06 3.74 -7.95
C TYR A 43 -2.72 2.74 -6.84
N ASN A 44 -1.52 2.15 -6.88
CA ASN A 44 -1.03 1.27 -5.82
C ASN A 44 -0.78 2.07 -4.52
N PRO A 45 -1.54 1.82 -3.42
CA PRO A 45 -1.39 2.58 -2.19
C PRO A 45 -0.12 2.24 -1.39
N GLN A 46 0.52 1.10 -1.67
CA GLN A 46 1.68 0.62 -0.91
C GLN A 46 2.87 1.59 -0.99
N ASN A 47 3.09 2.22 -2.16
CA ASN A 47 4.17 3.18 -2.35
C ASN A 47 4.02 4.40 -1.42
N ALA A 48 2.79 4.88 -1.25
CA ALA A 48 2.50 5.98 -0.34
C ALA A 48 2.72 5.58 1.13
N TRP A 49 2.27 4.37 1.53
CA TRP A 49 2.49 3.87 2.90
C TRP A 49 3.96 3.61 3.21
N ASN A 50 4.76 3.14 2.24
CA ASN A 50 6.21 2.97 2.40
C ASN A 50 6.91 4.30 2.72
N ALA A 51 6.42 5.41 2.17
CA ALA A 51 6.88 6.76 2.47
C ALA A 51 6.26 7.36 3.75
N GLY A 52 5.40 6.62 4.46
CA GLY A 52 4.76 7.06 5.68
C GLY A 52 3.53 7.95 5.51
N CYS A 53 3.03 8.15 4.28
CA CYS A 53 1.79 8.87 4.03
C CYS A 53 0.61 8.15 4.67
N GLN A 54 -0.27 8.89 5.35
CA GLN A 54 -1.30 8.33 6.22
C GLN A 54 -2.67 8.32 5.54
N ILE A 55 -3.00 9.36 4.79
CA ILE A 55 -4.33 9.55 4.19
C ILE A 55 -4.22 9.23 2.71
N VAL A 56 -4.16 7.94 2.37
CA VAL A 56 -4.01 7.45 1.00
C VAL A 56 -5.41 7.24 0.42
N ALA A 57 -5.95 8.28 -0.21
CA ALA A 57 -7.31 8.28 -0.74
C ALA A 57 -7.39 7.48 -2.04
N LEU A 58 -8.35 6.57 -2.09
CA LEU A 58 -8.71 5.73 -3.22
C LEU A 58 -10.19 5.93 -3.56
N ASN A 59 -10.57 5.61 -4.79
CA ASN A 59 -11.94 5.54 -5.26
C ASN A 59 -12.57 4.23 -4.74
N TYR A 60 -13.34 4.31 -3.65
CA TYR A 60 -13.94 3.14 -2.96
C TYR A 60 -14.99 2.41 -3.79
N GLN A 61 -15.61 3.09 -4.75
CA GLN A 61 -16.59 2.51 -5.67
C GLN A 61 -15.96 1.55 -6.69
N THR A 62 -14.64 1.61 -6.90
CA THR A 62 -13.93 0.84 -7.93
C THR A 62 -13.35 -0.44 -7.33
N ASP A 63 -14.01 -1.57 -7.59
CA ASP A 63 -13.48 -2.90 -7.24
C ASP A 63 -12.22 -3.19 -8.06
N SER A 64 -11.08 -3.23 -7.39
CA SER A 64 -9.75 -3.26 -8.03
C SER A 64 -8.70 -3.78 -7.06
N GLU A 65 -7.59 -4.30 -7.58
CA GLU A 65 -6.47 -4.81 -6.76
C GLU A 65 -5.99 -3.78 -5.70
N PRO A 66 -5.77 -2.49 -6.02
CA PRO A 66 -5.45 -1.49 -5.01
C PRO A 66 -6.47 -1.39 -3.87
N MET A 67 -7.76 -1.55 -4.18
CA MET A 67 -8.82 -1.55 -3.19
C MET A 67 -8.78 -2.81 -2.33
N HIS A 68 -8.50 -3.98 -2.92
CA HIS A 68 -8.31 -5.24 -2.18
C HIS A 68 -7.15 -5.13 -1.19
N VAL A 69 -6.03 -4.54 -1.62
CA VAL A 69 -4.86 -4.27 -0.75
C VAL A 69 -5.24 -3.32 0.40
N ASN A 70 -5.97 -2.24 0.10
CA ASN A 70 -6.46 -1.30 1.11
C ASN A 70 -7.38 -1.97 2.14
N GLN A 71 -8.38 -2.73 1.68
CA GLN A 71 -9.27 -3.47 2.56
C GLN A 71 -8.51 -4.51 3.39
N GLY A 72 -7.57 -5.25 2.78
CA GLY A 72 -6.71 -6.21 3.46
C GLY A 72 -5.92 -5.58 4.60
N LYS A 73 -5.27 -4.44 4.34
CA LYS A 73 -4.51 -3.69 5.34
C LYS A 73 -5.40 -3.23 6.51
N PHE A 74 -6.54 -2.59 6.22
CA PHE A 74 -7.44 -2.04 7.23
C PHE A 74 -8.39 -3.04 7.90
N ARG A 75 -8.28 -4.35 7.58
CA ARG A 75 -8.85 -5.41 8.43
C ARG A 75 -8.14 -5.54 9.77
N THR A 76 -6.88 -5.10 9.84
CA THR A 76 -6.10 -5.09 11.08
C THR A 76 -6.65 -4.09 12.10
N ASN A 77 -6.22 -4.20 13.35
CA ASN A 77 -6.63 -3.32 14.45
C ASN A 77 -8.16 -3.18 14.59
N GLY A 78 -8.88 -4.31 14.53
CA GLY A 78 -10.33 -4.34 14.72
C GLY A 78 -11.14 -3.52 13.71
N ARG A 79 -10.59 -3.23 12.52
CA ARG A 79 -11.23 -2.38 11.49
C ARG A 79 -11.51 -0.94 11.94
N ALA A 80 -10.76 -0.43 12.91
CA ALA A 80 -10.95 0.92 13.42
C ALA A 80 -10.63 2.04 12.41
N GLY A 81 -10.07 1.71 11.24
CA GLY A 81 -9.64 2.69 10.24
C GLY A 81 -8.27 3.32 10.52
N TYR A 82 -7.62 2.97 11.64
CA TYR A 82 -6.29 3.44 12.02
C TYR A 82 -5.36 2.27 12.32
N ILE A 83 -4.14 2.35 11.81
CA ILE A 83 -3.08 1.35 12.02
C ILE A 83 -1.80 2.11 12.39
N LEU A 84 -1.16 1.71 13.49
CA LEU A 84 0.09 2.30 13.90
C LEU A 84 1.18 2.00 12.85
N LYS A 85 1.89 3.05 12.39
CA LYS A 85 3.02 2.88 11.47
C LYS A 85 4.15 2.05 12.10
N PRO A 86 4.95 1.31 11.31
CA PRO A 86 6.20 0.71 11.76
C PRO A 86 7.11 1.72 12.46
N ALA A 87 7.92 1.26 13.43
CA ALA A 87 8.78 2.13 14.24
C ALA A 87 9.73 2.98 13.38
N ILE A 88 10.27 2.43 12.29
CA ILE A 88 11.14 3.14 11.34
C ILE A 88 10.49 4.38 10.69
N LEU A 89 9.15 4.38 10.58
CA LEU A 89 8.37 5.50 10.05
C LEU A 89 7.85 6.44 11.14
N ARG A 90 8.35 6.31 12.37
CA ARG A 90 7.97 7.10 13.56
C ARG A 90 9.17 7.61 14.34
N ASP A 91 10.24 6.84 14.43
CA ASP A 91 11.43 7.15 15.22
C ASP A 91 12.21 8.33 14.61
N PRO A 92 12.32 9.49 15.29
CA PRO A 92 13.02 10.66 14.76
C PRO A 92 14.54 10.48 14.67
N SER A 93 15.11 9.46 15.33
CA SER A 93 16.55 9.16 15.29
C SER A 93 16.98 8.35 14.06
N VAL A 94 16.03 7.73 13.34
CA VAL A 94 16.30 6.85 12.20
C VAL A 94 15.94 7.52 10.88
N LYS A 95 16.92 7.80 10.03
CA LYS A 95 16.67 8.29 8.65
C LYS A 95 16.45 7.11 7.70
N PHE A 96 15.25 6.99 7.15
CA PHE A 96 14.86 5.87 6.27
C PHE A 96 14.45 6.34 4.88
N ASN A 97 15.01 5.70 3.85
CA ASN A 97 14.59 5.90 2.46
C ASN A 97 13.84 4.64 1.97
N PRO A 98 12.57 4.75 1.54
CA PRO A 98 11.76 3.60 1.10
C PRO A 98 12.28 2.90 -0.15
N LEU A 99 13.17 3.54 -0.93
CA LEU A 99 13.81 2.95 -2.11
C LEU A 99 15.19 2.36 -1.82
N SER A 100 15.68 2.47 -0.58
CA SER A 100 16.97 1.91 -0.22
C SER A 100 16.94 0.38 -0.29
N LYS A 101 17.98 -0.21 -0.90
CA LYS A 101 18.22 -1.66 -0.88
C LYS A 101 19.04 -2.10 0.34
N THR A 102 19.44 -1.17 1.19
CA THR A 102 20.16 -1.50 2.43
C THR A 102 19.25 -2.22 3.41
N GLU A 103 19.84 -3.06 4.25
CA GLU A 103 19.10 -3.70 5.33
C GLU A 103 18.55 -2.64 6.29
N ILE A 104 17.37 -2.93 6.83
CA ILE A 104 16.74 -2.09 7.83
C ILE A 104 17.29 -2.50 9.20
N PRO A 105 17.92 -1.58 9.97
CA PRO A 105 18.45 -1.92 11.29
C PRO A 105 17.37 -2.53 12.19
N GLY A 106 17.68 -3.66 12.82
CA GLY A 106 16.78 -4.37 13.72
C GLY A 106 15.63 -5.12 13.04
N VAL A 107 15.65 -5.26 11.70
CA VAL A 107 14.69 -6.07 10.95
C VAL A 107 15.41 -7.21 10.26
N GLU A 108 15.16 -8.42 10.73
CA GLU A 108 15.68 -9.63 10.10
C GLU A 108 14.90 -9.98 8.84
N LYS A 109 15.61 -10.46 7.81
CA LYS A 109 14.98 -11.02 6.62
C LYS A 109 14.31 -12.33 6.99
N VAL A 110 13.06 -12.50 6.58
CA VAL A 110 12.31 -13.73 6.78
C VAL A 110 12.12 -14.43 5.44
N ALA A 111 12.45 -15.72 5.38
CA ALA A 111 12.13 -16.56 4.23
C ALA A 111 10.68 -17.06 4.37
N ILE A 112 9.84 -16.75 3.38
CA ILE A 112 8.45 -17.20 3.34
C ILE A 112 8.33 -18.23 2.22
N SER A 113 7.90 -19.45 2.56
CA SER A 113 7.54 -20.48 1.59
C SER A 113 6.04 -20.70 1.61
N ILE A 114 5.39 -20.50 0.47
CA ILE A 114 3.94 -20.68 0.32
C ILE A 114 3.74 -21.89 -0.59
N LYS A 115 3.13 -22.94 -0.05
CA LYS A 115 2.70 -24.12 -0.83
C LYS A 115 1.19 -24.11 -0.94
N VAL A 116 0.70 -23.93 -2.17
CA VAL A 116 -0.73 -24.08 -2.47
C VAL A 116 -1.05 -25.58 -2.51
N MET A 117 -1.88 -26.04 -1.58
CA MET A 117 -2.23 -27.47 -1.48
C MET A 117 -3.43 -27.83 -2.35
N SER A 118 -4.48 -27.01 -2.30
CA SER A 118 -5.78 -27.28 -2.93
C SER A 118 -6.66 -26.04 -2.88
N GLY A 119 -7.64 -25.94 -3.77
CA GLY A 119 -8.77 -25.02 -3.65
C GLY A 119 -10.08 -25.79 -3.54
N GLN A 120 -11.01 -25.31 -2.71
CA GLN A 120 -12.32 -25.93 -2.52
C GLN A 120 -13.43 -24.92 -2.82
N GLN A 121 -14.49 -25.39 -3.47
CA GLN A 121 -15.70 -24.62 -3.74
C GLN A 121 -15.40 -23.25 -4.38
N LEU A 122 -14.43 -23.23 -5.30
CA LEU A 122 -14.07 -22.00 -5.99
C LEU A 122 -15.29 -21.47 -6.76
N PRO A 123 -15.65 -20.19 -6.57
CA PRO A 123 -16.80 -19.63 -7.25
C PRO A 123 -16.58 -19.66 -8.76
N LYS A 124 -17.68 -19.83 -9.52
CA LYS A 124 -17.60 -19.77 -10.97
C LYS A 124 -17.23 -18.34 -11.40
N PRO A 125 -16.32 -18.17 -12.36
CA PRO A 125 -16.09 -16.87 -12.98
C PRO A 125 -17.40 -16.32 -13.55
N ALA A 126 -17.53 -14.99 -13.61
CA ALA A 126 -18.71 -14.35 -14.18
C ALA A 126 -18.91 -14.81 -15.64
N GLY A 127 -20.09 -15.35 -15.96
CA GLY A 127 -20.40 -15.93 -17.27
C GLY A 127 -19.83 -17.33 -17.54
N GLY A 128 -19.10 -17.92 -16.59
CA GLY A 128 -18.49 -19.25 -16.72
C GLY A 128 -19.44 -20.40 -16.40
N THR A 129 -19.38 -21.48 -17.18
CA THR A 129 -20.19 -22.69 -16.97
C THR A 129 -19.56 -23.66 -15.95
N LYS A 130 -18.23 -23.62 -15.78
CA LYS A 130 -17.44 -24.44 -14.84
C LYS A 130 -16.68 -23.58 -13.83
N GLY A 131 -16.47 -24.12 -12.63
CA GLY A 131 -15.58 -23.55 -11.62
C GLY A 131 -14.16 -24.09 -11.84
N GLU A 132 -13.47 -23.59 -12.86
CA GLU A 132 -12.05 -23.88 -13.06
C GLU A 132 -11.26 -22.74 -12.42
N GLY A 133 -10.48 -23.07 -11.40
CA GLY A 133 -9.64 -22.11 -10.68
C GLY A 133 -8.18 -22.38 -10.96
N PHE A 134 -7.47 -21.35 -11.42
CA PHE A 134 -6.03 -21.36 -11.58
C PHE A 134 -5.46 -20.28 -10.65
N ILE A 135 -4.42 -20.61 -9.91
CA ILE A 135 -3.57 -19.61 -9.27
C ILE A 135 -2.43 -19.38 -10.24
N MET A 136 -2.30 -18.16 -10.78
CA MET A 136 -1.13 -17.82 -11.59
C MET A 136 0.09 -17.74 -10.68
N GLU A 137 1.14 -18.49 -11.04
CA GLU A 137 2.46 -18.45 -10.39
C GLU A 137 3.18 -17.11 -10.66
#